data_AF-A0A9D2D487-F1
#
_entry.id   AF-A0A9D2D487-F1
#
_cell.length_a   1.000
_cell.length_b   1.000
_cell.length_c   1.000
_cell.angle_alpha   90.00
_cell.angle_beta   90.00
_cell.angle_gamma   90.00
#
_symmetry.space_group_name_H-M   'P 1'
#
loop_
_entity.id
_entity.type
_entity.pdbx_description
1 polymer ?
#
loop_
_entity_poly.entity_id
_entity_poly.type
_entity_poly.pdbx_seq_one_letter_code
_entity_poly.pdbx_strand_id
1 'polypeptide(L)'
;MAYESYFLMDASDVPAYVQEKIQYFDKGAKLESKEIGDGNLNYVFRVSDPLSGKSIIVKQAGPELRIAKSLHASIDRGRIESEILRIQEECSPDSVPHVYLYDPVMKAIIEEDMINHTMMRTALLSYETFPLFADQITTFMVNSLLKTTDVCMEHKAKKESVRSFINPELCEISEDLVFSEPFFDYNHRNNVFPPNEDFVKKELYEDDELHLEAAKLKFEFMNHAQSLIHGDLHTGSIFINQEHTFVFDPEFAFYGPMGYDVGNIIANIFFAWCHADAELESQKEKEVFCSWCLDCIRDIVDLFISKFSVCWDENVTDIMAKVPGFKEYYMAQVLADTAAIAGMESIRRIVGLANVKDITSITDTNKRARAERIVIRLAKDYIMNRTSFTCGQDYIDAIAKAVNAES
;
A
#
# COMPACT_ATOMS: atom_id res chain seq x y z
N MET A 1 16.47 33.92 -7.32
CA MET A 1 16.28 33.34 -5.97
C MET A 1 16.94 31.97 -5.93
N ALA A 2 17.15 31.35 -4.76
CA ALA A 2 18.09 30.24 -4.60
C ALA A 2 17.58 28.87 -5.12
N TYR A 3 16.31 28.77 -5.55
CA TYR A 3 15.67 27.52 -5.97
C TYR A 3 14.87 27.67 -7.28
N GLU A 4 15.49 28.29 -8.30
CA GLU A 4 14.91 28.49 -9.64
C GLU A 4 15.33 27.42 -10.66
N SER A 5 16.23 26.52 -10.28
CA SER A 5 16.66 25.38 -11.09
C SER A 5 16.80 24.14 -10.20
N TYR A 6 16.44 22.97 -10.72
CA TYR A 6 16.57 21.71 -9.99
C TYR A 6 18.01 21.46 -9.54
N PHE A 7 18.15 21.09 -8.28
CA PHE A 7 19.31 20.38 -7.74
C PHE A 7 18.85 19.47 -6.60
N LEU A 8 19.63 18.43 -6.31
CA LEU A 8 19.36 17.56 -5.19
C LEU A 8 19.81 18.27 -3.90
N MET A 9 18.87 18.54 -3.01
CA MET A 9 19.14 19.20 -1.73
C MET A 9 19.79 18.24 -0.75
N ASP A 10 20.72 18.74 0.06
CA ASP A 10 21.14 18.07 1.29
C ASP A 10 20.45 18.69 2.52
N ALA A 11 20.63 18.08 3.70
CA ALA A 11 19.98 18.52 4.93
C ALA A 11 20.33 19.99 5.31
N SER A 12 21.44 20.54 4.84
CA SER A 12 21.82 21.94 5.10
C SER A 12 21.09 22.94 4.20
N ASP A 13 20.62 22.52 3.03
CA ASP A 13 19.86 23.35 2.08
C ASP A 13 18.39 23.53 2.52
N VAL A 14 17.78 22.46 3.03
CA VAL A 14 16.32 22.38 3.26
C VAL A 14 15.75 23.48 4.18
N PRO A 15 16.41 23.89 5.29
CA PRO A 15 15.94 25.00 6.12
C PRO A 15 15.69 26.29 5.34
N ALA A 16 16.63 26.68 4.46
CA ALA A 16 16.51 27.90 3.67
C ALA A 16 15.45 27.74 2.56
N TYR A 17 15.35 26.55 1.96
CA TYR A 17 14.30 26.21 0.99
C TYR A 17 12.90 26.41 1.58
N VAL A 18 12.64 25.84 2.76
CA VAL A 18 11.35 25.96 3.46
C VAL A 18 11.00 27.42 3.75
N GLN A 19 11.96 28.20 4.25
CA GLN A 19 11.76 29.63 4.55
C GLN A 19 11.49 30.48 3.31
N GLU A 20 12.05 30.12 2.16
CA GLU A 20 11.78 30.82 0.89
C GLU A 20 10.39 30.49 0.34
N LYS A 21 9.95 29.23 0.45
CA LYS A 21 8.79 28.72 -0.28
C LYS A 21 7.46 28.83 0.46
N ILE A 22 7.44 28.74 1.79
CA ILE A 22 6.20 28.80 2.57
C ILE A 22 6.34 29.63 3.86
N GLN A 23 5.21 30.15 4.36
CA GLN A 23 5.13 30.87 5.64
C GLN A 23 4.50 29.99 6.73
N TYR A 24 5.22 28.95 7.14
CA TYR A 24 4.78 28.02 8.20
C TYR A 24 5.39 28.32 9.58
N PHE A 25 6.68 28.66 9.60
CA PHE A 25 7.42 29.02 10.81
C PHE A 25 7.43 30.53 11.04
N ASP A 26 7.66 30.93 12.30
CA ASP A 26 7.77 32.34 12.66
C ASP A 26 8.97 33.01 11.96
N LYS A 27 8.83 34.30 11.65
CA LYS A 27 9.91 35.09 11.04
C LYS A 27 11.15 35.08 11.95
N GLY A 28 12.27 34.62 11.41
CA GLY A 28 13.54 34.52 12.14
C GLY A 28 13.70 33.22 12.96
N ALA A 29 12.79 32.25 12.82
CA ALA A 29 12.97 30.91 13.37
C ALA A 29 14.29 30.31 12.89
N LYS A 30 14.99 29.63 13.79
CA LYS A 30 16.24 28.92 13.48
C LYS A 30 15.92 27.46 13.27
N LEU A 31 15.72 27.11 12.01
CA LEU A 31 15.31 25.76 11.64
C LEU A 31 16.51 24.81 11.62
N GLU A 32 16.29 23.60 12.08
CA GLU A 32 17.19 22.46 11.94
C GLU A 32 16.57 21.47 10.96
N SER A 33 17.40 20.74 10.22
CA SER A 33 16.93 19.70 9.32
C SER A 33 17.74 18.42 9.47
N LYS A 34 17.04 17.29 9.34
CA LYS A 34 17.62 15.95 9.38
C LYS A 34 16.99 15.11 8.27
N GLU A 35 17.82 14.42 7.49
CA GLU A 35 17.34 13.36 6.61
C GLU A 35 16.88 12.16 7.45
N ILE A 36 15.62 11.77 7.29
CA ILE A 36 14.98 10.68 8.04
C ILE A 36 14.45 9.57 7.14
N GLY A 37 14.57 9.71 5.82
CA GLY A 37 14.13 8.71 4.86
C GLY A 37 14.94 7.43 4.98
N ASP A 38 14.29 6.35 5.38
CA ASP A 38 14.71 4.96 5.15
C ASP A 38 14.22 4.45 3.78
N GLY A 39 13.46 5.30 3.09
CA GLY A 39 12.80 5.05 1.82
C GLY A 39 13.74 4.80 0.66
N ASN A 40 13.15 4.09 -0.29
CA ASN A 40 13.78 3.38 -1.38
C ASN A 40 13.83 4.20 -2.69
N LEU A 41 13.12 5.34 -2.73
CA LEU A 41 12.85 6.11 -3.95
C LEU A 41 13.12 7.62 -3.80
N ASN A 42 12.90 8.20 -2.60
CA ASN A 42 12.89 9.64 -2.37
C ASN A 42 13.76 10.06 -1.17
N TYR A 43 14.16 11.34 -1.14
CA TYR A 43 14.89 11.96 -0.02
C TYR A 43 13.87 12.61 0.91
N VAL A 44 13.85 12.22 2.18
CA VAL A 44 12.87 12.72 3.16
C VAL A 44 13.60 13.45 4.28
N PHE A 45 13.27 14.72 4.46
CA PHE A 45 13.86 15.59 5.46
C PHE A 45 12.81 16.06 6.44
N ARG A 46 13.07 15.90 7.73
CA ARG A 46 12.30 16.60 8.77
C ARG A 46 12.95 17.95 9.02
N VAL A 47 12.17 19.01 8.93
CA VAL A 47 12.59 20.37 9.28
C VAL A 47 11.83 20.79 10.54
N SER A 48 12.56 21.19 11.57
CA SER A 48 12.00 21.54 12.87
C SER A 48 12.50 22.87 13.37
N ASP A 49 11.65 23.60 14.08
CA ASP A 49 12.05 24.72 14.93
C ASP A 49 12.16 24.24 16.39
N PRO A 50 13.38 24.09 16.95
CA PRO A 50 13.56 23.59 18.31
C PRO A 50 12.91 24.46 19.39
N LEU A 51 12.67 25.76 19.11
CA LEU A 51 12.06 26.67 20.09
C LEU A 51 10.56 26.46 20.22
N SER A 52 9.85 26.34 19.10
CA SER A 52 8.39 26.13 19.10
C SER A 52 7.97 24.66 19.14
N GLY A 53 8.88 23.73 18.79
CA GLY A 53 8.59 22.31 18.65
C GLY A 53 7.80 21.97 17.38
N LYS A 54 7.52 22.95 16.50
CA LYS A 54 6.88 22.72 15.21
C LYS A 54 7.83 22.01 14.26
N SER A 55 7.30 21.16 13.40
CA SER A 55 8.03 20.56 12.29
C SER A 55 7.15 20.35 11.06
N ILE A 56 7.81 20.10 9.94
CA ILE A 56 7.25 19.72 8.64
C ILE A 56 8.16 18.71 7.96
N ILE A 57 7.62 17.99 6.98
CA ILE A 57 8.37 17.09 6.11
C ILE A 57 8.61 17.75 4.75
N VAL A 58 9.82 17.57 4.23
CA VAL A 58 10.17 17.87 2.84
C VAL A 58 10.59 16.57 2.16
N LYS A 59 9.82 16.14 1.16
CA LYS A 59 10.12 14.97 0.34
C LYS A 59 10.58 15.42 -1.04
N GLN A 60 11.76 15.02 -1.48
CA GLN A 60 12.31 15.38 -2.79
C GLN A 60 12.55 14.14 -3.66
N ALA A 61 12.03 14.16 -4.89
CA ALA A 61 12.30 13.14 -5.88
C ALA A 61 13.70 13.32 -6.48
N GLY A 62 14.55 12.29 -6.31
CA GLY A 62 15.88 12.21 -6.91
C GLY A 62 15.88 11.56 -8.29
N PRO A 63 16.94 11.76 -9.11
CA PRO A 63 17.03 11.16 -10.44
C PRO A 63 17.39 9.66 -10.43
N GLU A 64 17.90 9.14 -9.31
CA GLU A 64 18.28 7.72 -9.15
C GLU A 64 17.39 7.05 -8.10
N LEU A 65 16.98 5.80 -8.34
CA LEU A 65 16.29 4.98 -7.34
C LEU A 65 17.27 4.34 -6.36
N ARG A 66 16.87 4.21 -5.09
CA ARG A 66 17.70 3.63 -4.02
C ARG A 66 17.53 2.10 -3.88
N ILE A 67 16.46 1.49 -4.42
CA ILE A 67 16.22 0.02 -4.39
C ILE A 67 17.26 -0.75 -5.21
N ALA A 68 17.43 -0.36 -6.48
CA ALA A 68 18.32 -1.05 -7.40
C ALA A 68 18.75 -0.07 -8.50
N LYS A 69 20.06 0.01 -8.75
CA LYS A 69 20.63 0.90 -9.78
C LYS A 69 20.12 0.63 -11.20
N SER A 70 19.52 -0.53 -11.46
CA SER A 70 18.95 -0.90 -12.75
C SER A 70 17.53 -0.38 -12.97
N LEU A 71 16.83 0.01 -11.90
CA LEU A 71 15.48 0.55 -11.99
C LEU A 71 15.55 2.08 -12.16
N HIS A 72 14.85 2.58 -13.16
CA HIS A 72 14.73 4.01 -13.44
C HIS A 72 13.31 4.44 -13.07
N ALA A 73 13.16 5.60 -12.42
CA ALA A 73 11.86 6.19 -12.22
C ALA A 73 11.89 7.71 -12.40
N SER A 74 10.80 8.20 -12.96
CA SER A 74 10.58 9.57 -13.34
C SER A 74 10.47 10.42 -12.09
N ILE A 75 11.11 11.58 -12.11
CA ILE A 75 10.95 12.60 -11.07
C ILE A 75 9.54 13.21 -11.07
N ASP A 76 8.70 12.92 -12.08
CA ASP A 76 7.28 13.29 -12.09
C ASP A 76 6.47 12.54 -11.02
N ARG A 77 7.00 11.46 -10.43
CA ARG A 77 6.35 10.75 -9.31
C ARG A 77 6.01 11.66 -8.13
N GLY A 78 6.83 12.68 -7.86
CA GLY A 78 6.52 13.66 -6.81
C GLY A 78 5.30 14.55 -7.13
N ARG A 79 5.03 14.80 -8.42
CA ARG A 79 3.79 15.47 -8.84
C ARG A 79 2.60 14.57 -8.56
N ILE A 80 2.68 13.32 -9.03
CA ILE A 80 1.64 12.30 -8.86
C ILE A 80 1.28 12.13 -7.39
N GLU A 81 2.29 11.92 -6.54
CA GLU A 81 2.12 11.79 -5.09
C GLU A 81 1.41 13.01 -4.48
N SER A 82 1.87 14.23 -4.80
CA SER A 82 1.26 15.44 -4.25
C SER A 82 -0.18 15.68 -4.72
N GLU A 83 -0.51 15.29 -5.95
CA GLU A 83 -1.84 15.46 -6.52
C GLU A 83 -2.83 14.46 -5.92
N ILE A 84 -2.45 13.19 -5.81
CA ILE A 84 -3.34 12.18 -5.19
C ILE A 84 -3.52 12.43 -3.69
N LEU A 85 -2.49 12.85 -2.94
CA LEU A 85 -2.64 13.18 -1.52
C LEU A 85 -3.71 14.27 -1.31
N ARG A 86 -3.71 15.32 -2.14
CA ARG A 86 -4.76 16.35 -2.08
C ARG A 86 -6.15 15.81 -2.41
N ILE A 87 -6.27 14.95 -3.43
CA ILE A 87 -7.54 14.30 -3.78
C ILE A 87 -8.02 13.39 -2.64
N GLN A 88 -7.10 12.64 -2.03
CA GLN A 88 -7.40 11.76 -0.90
C GLN A 88 -7.82 12.54 0.34
N GLU A 89 -7.20 13.67 0.63
CA GLU A 89 -7.60 14.59 1.70
C GLU A 89 -9.00 15.15 1.46
N GLU A 90 -9.32 15.56 0.22
CA GLU A 90 -10.68 16.00 -0.15
C GLU A 90 -11.71 14.87 0.02
N CYS A 91 -11.34 13.63 -0.31
CA CYS A 91 -12.24 12.47 -0.22
C CYS A 91 -12.44 11.98 1.21
N SER A 92 -11.37 11.98 2.01
CA SER A 92 -11.27 11.45 3.38
C SER A 92 -10.35 12.36 4.22
N PRO A 93 -10.89 13.47 4.75
CA PRO A 93 -10.13 14.38 5.61
C PRO A 93 -9.48 13.67 6.79
N ASP A 94 -8.37 14.21 7.28
CA ASP A 94 -7.62 13.72 8.45
C ASP A 94 -7.06 12.28 8.31
N SER A 95 -7.07 11.71 7.09
CA SER A 95 -6.62 10.34 6.80
C SER A 95 -5.28 10.26 6.04
N VAL A 96 -4.75 11.41 5.62
CA VAL A 96 -3.50 11.58 4.86
C VAL A 96 -2.79 12.85 5.35
N PRO A 97 -1.46 12.99 5.20
CA PRO A 97 -0.77 14.22 5.57
C PRO A 97 -1.22 15.39 4.70
N HIS A 98 -1.42 16.56 5.30
CA HIS A 98 -1.74 17.76 4.55
C HIS A 98 -0.56 18.23 3.68
N VAL A 99 -0.79 18.44 2.38
CA VAL A 99 0.23 18.92 1.44
C VAL A 99 0.25 20.44 1.36
N TYR A 100 1.21 21.07 2.04
CA TYR A 100 1.40 22.53 2.01
C TYR A 100 1.86 23.04 0.64
N LEU A 101 2.73 22.32 -0.05
CA LEU A 101 3.30 22.74 -1.33
C LEU A 101 3.78 21.56 -2.17
N TYR A 102 3.59 21.66 -3.48
CA TYR A 102 4.41 20.93 -4.45
C TYR A 102 5.19 21.95 -5.28
N ASP A 103 6.51 21.83 -5.27
CA ASP A 103 7.41 22.65 -6.08
C ASP A 103 7.84 21.85 -7.35
N PRO A 104 7.32 22.21 -8.54
CA PRO A 104 7.65 21.50 -9.77
C PRO A 104 9.08 21.74 -10.26
N VAL A 105 9.77 22.79 -9.78
CA VAL A 105 11.17 23.09 -10.10
C VAL A 105 12.08 22.19 -9.28
N MET A 106 11.87 22.13 -7.97
CA MET A 106 12.69 21.31 -7.06
C MET A 106 12.24 19.85 -6.99
N LYS A 107 11.08 19.52 -7.58
CA LYS A 107 10.42 18.21 -7.47
C LYS A 107 10.26 17.79 -6.01
N ALA A 108 9.84 18.76 -5.20
CA ALA A 108 9.77 18.61 -3.75
C ALA A 108 8.34 18.87 -3.26
N ILE A 109 7.89 18.01 -2.35
CA ILE A 109 6.65 18.11 -1.61
C ILE A 109 7.00 18.66 -0.23
N ILE A 110 6.25 19.65 0.24
CA ILE A 110 6.27 20.06 1.64
C ILE A 110 4.92 19.66 2.23
N GLU A 111 4.95 18.84 3.27
CA GLU A 111 3.76 18.23 3.86
C GLU A 111 3.83 18.17 5.39
N GLU A 112 2.70 17.84 5.99
CA GLU A 112 2.55 17.65 7.43
C GLU A 112 3.55 16.63 7.98
N ASP A 113 4.07 16.90 9.17
CA ASP A 113 4.85 15.92 9.91
C ASP A 113 3.93 15.15 10.86
N MET A 114 3.84 13.83 10.68
CA MET A 114 3.02 12.92 11.48
C MET A 114 3.66 12.65 12.84
N ILE A 115 3.93 13.72 13.60
CA ILE A 115 4.52 13.67 14.95
C ILE A 115 3.66 12.76 15.84
N ASN A 116 4.30 11.99 16.72
CA ASN A 116 3.65 11.01 17.61
C ASN A 116 2.97 9.83 16.91
N HIS A 117 3.29 9.59 15.63
CA HIS A 117 2.92 8.37 14.93
C HIS A 117 4.16 7.52 14.65
N THR A 118 3.96 6.22 14.52
CA THR A 118 4.99 5.26 14.10
C THR A 118 4.56 4.58 12.80
N MET A 119 5.53 4.08 12.04
CA MET A 119 5.23 3.25 10.88
C MET A 119 4.50 1.99 11.33
N MET A 120 3.34 1.70 10.75
CA MET A 120 2.49 0.59 11.20
C MET A 120 3.23 -0.74 11.18
N ARG A 121 4.01 -1.04 10.13
CA ARG A 121 4.84 -2.25 10.06
C ARG A 121 5.80 -2.37 11.26
N THR A 122 6.43 -1.28 11.67
CA THR A 122 7.34 -1.28 12.84
C THR A 122 6.59 -1.59 14.13
N ALA A 123 5.38 -1.06 14.30
CA ALA A 123 4.56 -1.33 15.47
C ALA A 123 4.01 -2.76 15.49
N LEU A 124 3.60 -3.29 14.33
CA LEU A 124 3.15 -4.68 14.18
C LEU A 124 4.27 -5.68 14.50
N LEU A 125 5.51 -5.40 14.08
CA LEU A 125 6.69 -6.19 14.47
C LEU A 125 6.97 -6.14 15.98
N SER A 126 6.49 -5.10 16.66
CA SER A 126 6.51 -4.97 18.13
C SER A 126 5.24 -5.51 18.80
N TYR A 127 4.36 -6.16 18.04
CA TYR A 127 3.11 -6.77 18.48
C TYR A 127 2.09 -5.77 19.09
N GLU A 128 2.14 -4.52 18.65
CA GLU A 128 1.14 -3.52 19.02
C GLU A 128 -0.17 -3.74 18.25
N THR A 129 -1.31 -3.57 18.92
CA THR A 129 -2.65 -3.69 18.33
C THR A 129 -3.31 -2.31 18.21
N PHE A 130 -4.17 -2.15 17.22
CA PHE A 130 -4.79 -0.87 16.88
C PHE A 130 -6.31 -1.03 16.71
N PRO A 131 -7.11 -0.72 17.75
CA PRO A 131 -8.54 -1.02 17.74
C PRO A 131 -9.35 -0.20 16.72
N LEU A 132 -8.84 0.97 16.31
CA LEU A 132 -9.53 1.85 15.36
C LEU A 132 -9.08 1.65 13.91
N PHE A 133 -8.05 0.83 13.67
CA PHE A 133 -7.42 0.75 12.35
C PHE A 133 -8.39 0.28 11.26
N ALA A 134 -9.09 -0.85 11.48
CA ALA A 134 -10.01 -1.40 10.48
C ALA A 134 -11.12 -0.41 10.11
N ASP A 135 -11.62 0.36 11.09
CA ASP A 135 -12.61 1.41 10.83
C ASP A 135 -12.00 2.56 10.01
N GLN A 136 -10.86 3.11 10.43
CA GLN A 136 -10.25 4.26 9.76
C GLN A 136 -9.78 3.94 8.34
N ILE A 137 -9.08 2.81 8.15
CA ILE A 137 -8.54 2.43 6.84
C ILE A 137 -9.65 2.13 5.83
N THR A 138 -10.76 1.52 6.26
CA THR A 138 -11.90 1.26 5.36
C THR A 138 -12.66 2.53 5.01
N THR A 139 -12.77 3.49 5.94
CA THR A 139 -13.32 4.82 5.64
C THR A 139 -12.46 5.52 4.59
N PHE A 140 -11.14 5.51 4.74
CA PHE A 140 -10.21 6.05 3.74
C PHE A 140 -10.38 5.37 2.39
N MET A 141 -10.25 4.03 2.32
CA MET A 141 -10.31 3.28 1.07
C MET A 141 -11.65 3.45 0.34
N VAL A 142 -12.78 3.36 1.05
CA VAL A 142 -14.09 3.53 0.40
C VAL A 142 -14.24 4.93 -0.19
N ASN A 143 -13.83 5.95 0.54
CA ASN A 143 -13.96 7.33 0.09
C ASN A 143 -13.03 7.65 -1.09
N SER A 144 -11.75 7.30 -0.99
CA SER A 144 -10.75 7.59 -2.04
C SER A 144 -10.98 6.76 -3.30
N LEU A 145 -11.36 5.49 -3.15
CA LEU A 145 -11.51 4.59 -4.28
C LEU A 145 -12.82 4.80 -5.02
N LEU A 146 -13.96 4.88 -4.32
CA LEU A 146 -15.26 4.95 -5.00
C LEU A 146 -15.50 6.34 -5.65
N LYS A 147 -15.15 7.42 -4.94
CA LYS A 147 -15.43 8.80 -5.42
C LYS A 147 -14.60 9.18 -6.65
N THR A 148 -13.56 8.41 -6.96
CA THR A 148 -12.69 8.61 -8.14
C THR A 148 -13.05 7.71 -9.33
N THR A 149 -14.24 7.08 -9.33
CA THR A 149 -14.70 6.20 -10.42
C THR A 149 -15.65 6.88 -11.41
N ASP A 150 -15.86 6.27 -12.57
CA ASP A 150 -16.88 6.71 -13.56
C ASP A 150 -18.33 6.70 -13.01
N VAL A 151 -18.62 5.97 -11.92
CA VAL A 151 -19.98 5.97 -11.32
C VAL A 151 -20.24 7.19 -10.43
N CYS A 152 -19.18 7.85 -9.95
CA CYS A 152 -19.26 9.05 -9.12
C CYS A 152 -18.86 10.33 -9.88
N MET A 153 -17.85 10.25 -10.75
CA MET A 153 -17.31 11.38 -11.50
C MET A 153 -18.02 11.62 -12.83
N GLU A 154 -17.98 12.86 -13.31
CA GLU A 154 -18.31 13.14 -14.71
C GLU A 154 -17.29 12.47 -15.64
N HIS A 155 -17.78 11.76 -16.67
CA HIS A 155 -16.97 10.82 -17.44
C HIS A 155 -15.87 11.47 -18.30
N LYS A 156 -15.89 12.77 -18.58
CA LYS A 156 -14.78 13.50 -19.23
C LYS A 156 -13.78 13.97 -18.20
N ALA A 157 -14.24 14.49 -17.06
CA ALA A 157 -13.37 14.84 -15.93
C ALA A 157 -12.54 13.64 -15.47
N LYS A 158 -13.16 12.45 -15.38
CA LYS A 158 -12.43 11.22 -15.07
C LYS A 158 -11.40 10.87 -16.16
N LYS A 159 -11.71 11.03 -17.45
CA LYS A 159 -10.74 10.76 -18.54
C LYS A 159 -9.56 11.73 -18.53
N GLU A 160 -9.78 12.99 -18.20
CA GLU A 160 -8.67 13.93 -17.98
C GLU A 160 -7.86 13.57 -16.73
N SER A 161 -8.50 13.10 -15.67
CA SER A 161 -7.80 12.60 -14.49
C SER A 161 -6.96 11.37 -14.82
N VAL A 162 -7.48 10.40 -15.59
CA VAL A 162 -6.70 9.26 -16.11
C VAL A 162 -5.44 9.75 -16.83
N ARG A 163 -5.56 10.78 -17.68
CA ARG A 163 -4.42 11.37 -18.38
C ARG A 163 -3.38 11.96 -17.43
N SER A 164 -3.80 12.65 -16.38
CA SER A 164 -2.90 13.26 -15.38
C SER A 164 -2.16 12.25 -14.51
N PHE A 165 -2.72 11.05 -14.37
CA PHE A 165 -2.18 9.96 -13.54
C PHE A 165 -1.61 8.79 -14.36
N ILE A 166 -1.20 9.04 -15.61
CA ILE A 166 -0.38 8.09 -16.38
C ILE A 166 1.01 7.99 -15.73
N ASN A 167 1.33 6.82 -15.17
CA ASN A 167 2.54 6.60 -14.35
C ASN A 167 3.36 5.38 -14.82
N PRO A 168 3.83 5.36 -16.08
CA PRO A 168 4.25 4.13 -16.76
C PRO A 168 5.41 3.42 -16.08
N GLU A 169 6.41 4.14 -15.57
CA GLU A 169 7.62 3.55 -14.98
C GLU A 169 7.35 2.90 -13.62
N LEU A 170 6.43 3.46 -12.83
CA LEU A 170 6.04 2.87 -11.55
C LEU A 170 5.03 1.73 -11.77
N CYS A 171 4.15 1.85 -12.76
CA CYS A 171 3.31 0.74 -13.21
C CYS A 171 4.16 -0.45 -13.70
N GLU A 172 5.21 -0.21 -14.49
CA GLU A 172 6.15 -1.25 -14.97
C GLU A 172 6.78 -2.03 -13.80
N ILE A 173 7.18 -1.33 -12.73
CA ILE A 173 7.71 -1.98 -11.52
C ILE A 173 6.69 -2.95 -10.93
N SER A 174 5.42 -2.55 -10.81
CA SER A 174 4.37 -3.46 -10.31
C SER A 174 4.04 -4.58 -11.30
N GLU A 175 3.93 -4.28 -12.59
CA GLU A 175 3.68 -5.25 -13.67
C GLU A 175 4.73 -6.36 -13.71
N ASP A 176 5.99 -6.04 -13.46
CA ASP A 176 7.08 -7.00 -13.36
C ASP A 176 7.08 -7.70 -12.00
N LEU A 177 7.21 -6.93 -10.91
CA LEU A 177 7.54 -7.49 -9.60
C LEU A 177 6.35 -8.12 -8.87
N VAL A 178 5.11 -7.74 -9.19
CA VAL A 178 3.90 -8.33 -8.60
C VAL A 178 3.34 -9.41 -9.51
N PHE A 179 3.24 -9.12 -10.82
CA PHE A 179 2.45 -9.94 -11.74
C PHE A 179 3.24 -10.91 -12.61
N SER A 180 4.58 -10.80 -12.68
CA SER A 180 5.37 -11.58 -13.64
C SER A 180 6.48 -12.38 -12.97
N GLU A 181 7.45 -11.72 -12.36
CA GLU A 181 8.67 -12.35 -11.86
C GLU A 181 8.44 -13.41 -10.78
N PRO A 182 7.53 -13.22 -9.80
CA PRO A 182 7.29 -14.23 -8.77
C PRO A 182 6.78 -15.57 -9.30
N PHE A 183 6.28 -15.60 -10.53
CA PHE A 183 5.79 -16.80 -11.23
C PHE A 183 6.79 -17.31 -12.26
N PHE A 184 7.55 -16.39 -12.88
CA PHE A 184 8.56 -16.68 -13.87
C PHE A 184 9.84 -15.92 -13.54
N ASP A 185 10.85 -16.58 -12.95
CA ASP A 185 12.13 -15.93 -12.61
C ASP A 185 13.03 -15.68 -13.85
N TYR A 186 12.47 -15.04 -14.89
CA TYR A 186 13.14 -14.79 -16.17
C TYR A 186 14.22 -13.71 -16.09
N ASN A 187 14.13 -12.81 -15.11
CA ASN A 187 15.12 -11.77 -14.85
C ASN A 187 16.12 -12.16 -13.74
N HIS A 188 16.00 -13.35 -13.14
CA HIS A 188 16.87 -13.84 -12.06
C HIS A 188 16.96 -12.87 -10.88
N ARG A 189 15.80 -12.33 -10.49
CA ARG A 189 15.66 -11.34 -9.40
C ARG A 189 14.88 -11.89 -8.21
N ASN A 190 14.26 -13.06 -8.33
CA ASN A 190 13.57 -13.67 -7.21
C ASN A 190 14.56 -14.04 -6.11
N ASN A 191 14.19 -13.74 -4.86
CA ASN A 191 14.99 -14.04 -3.69
C ASN A 191 14.32 -15.17 -2.88
N VAL A 192 14.37 -16.38 -3.45
CA VAL A 192 13.76 -17.57 -2.86
C VAL A 192 14.55 -18.03 -1.63
N PHE A 193 13.86 -18.26 -0.52
CA PHE A 193 14.48 -18.82 0.67
C PHE A 193 14.90 -20.28 0.43
N PRO A 194 16.20 -20.65 0.56
CA PRO A 194 16.69 -21.96 0.12
C PRO A 194 15.92 -23.18 0.67
N PRO A 195 15.49 -23.21 1.96
CA PRO A 195 14.68 -24.32 2.49
C PRO A 195 13.32 -24.54 1.79
N ASN A 196 12.86 -23.58 0.99
CA ASN A 196 11.60 -23.63 0.26
C ASN A 196 11.76 -23.68 -1.25
N GLU A 197 12.97 -23.82 -1.81
CA GLU A 197 13.19 -23.86 -3.27
C GLU A 197 12.32 -24.90 -3.98
N ASP A 198 12.35 -26.16 -3.54
CA ASP A 198 11.54 -27.23 -4.16
C ASP A 198 10.05 -26.98 -4.02
N PHE A 199 9.64 -26.39 -2.89
CA PHE A 199 8.24 -26.04 -2.63
C PHE A 199 7.77 -24.92 -3.56
N VAL A 200 8.53 -23.83 -3.65
CA VAL A 200 8.27 -22.70 -4.54
C VAL A 200 8.26 -23.14 -6.00
N LYS A 201 9.22 -23.98 -6.40
CA LYS A 201 9.27 -24.52 -7.75
C LYS A 201 7.99 -25.28 -8.10
N LYS A 202 7.56 -26.19 -7.22
CA LYS A 202 6.35 -26.99 -7.43
C LYS A 202 5.07 -26.16 -7.40
N GLU A 203 4.93 -25.29 -6.41
CA GLU A 203 3.66 -24.61 -6.12
C GLU A 203 3.47 -23.32 -6.93
N LEU A 204 4.55 -22.71 -7.41
CA LEU A 204 4.52 -21.48 -8.19
C LEU A 204 5.02 -21.69 -9.62
N TYR A 205 6.30 -22.06 -9.81
CA TYR A 205 6.93 -22.05 -11.13
C TYR A 205 6.47 -23.17 -12.08
N GLU A 206 5.98 -24.29 -11.54
CA GLU A 206 5.48 -25.44 -12.33
C GLU A 206 3.94 -25.50 -12.36
N ASP A 207 3.24 -24.49 -11.82
CA ASP A 207 1.78 -24.44 -11.77
C ASP A 207 1.20 -23.61 -12.92
N ASP A 208 0.95 -24.28 -14.05
CA ASP A 208 0.40 -23.66 -15.26
C ASP A 208 -1.00 -23.06 -15.06
N GLU A 209 -1.81 -23.59 -14.13
CA GLU A 209 -3.14 -23.04 -13.84
C GLU A 209 -3.02 -21.72 -13.07
N LEU A 210 -2.12 -21.66 -12.08
CA LEU A 210 -1.80 -20.42 -11.36
C LEU A 210 -1.24 -19.36 -12.31
N HIS A 211 -0.36 -19.74 -13.23
CA HIS A 211 0.18 -18.83 -14.25
C HIS A 211 -0.90 -18.21 -15.12
N LEU A 212 -1.92 -18.99 -15.51
CA LEU A 212 -3.05 -18.49 -16.28
C LEU A 212 -3.84 -17.43 -15.50
N GLU A 213 -4.10 -17.67 -14.21
CA GLU A 213 -4.79 -16.68 -13.37
C GLU A 213 -3.94 -15.43 -13.13
N ALA A 214 -2.65 -15.58 -12.84
CA ALA A 214 -1.70 -14.45 -12.71
C ALA A 214 -1.66 -13.60 -14.00
N ALA A 215 -1.66 -14.23 -15.18
CA ALA A 215 -1.70 -13.52 -16.45
C ALA A 215 -3.00 -12.72 -16.62
N LYS A 216 -4.17 -13.29 -16.31
CA LYS A 216 -5.45 -12.55 -16.34
C LYS A 216 -5.40 -11.32 -15.45
N LEU A 217 -4.92 -11.49 -14.22
CA LEU A 217 -4.79 -10.40 -13.24
C LEU A 217 -3.82 -9.31 -13.71
N LYS A 218 -2.71 -9.68 -14.36
CA LYS A 218 -1.79 -8.72 -14.99
C LYS A 218 -2.50 -7.85 -16.02
N PHE A 219 -3.25 -8.49 -16.93
CA PHE A 219 -3.95 -7.74 -17.98
C PHE A 219 -5.16 -6.97 -17.44
N GLU A 220 -5.78 -7.40 -16.35
CA GLU A 220 -6.78 -6.60 -15.63
C GLU A 220 -6.13 -5.35 -15.02
N PHE A 221 -4.99 -5.46 -14.34
CA PHE A 221 -4.22 -4.33 -13.81
C PHE A 221 -3.82 -3.32 -14.90
N MET A 222 -3.33 -3.80 -16.04
CA MET A 222 -2.88 -2.95 -17.15
C MET A 222 -4.02 -2.24 -17.90
N ASN A 223 -5.21 -2.84 -17.95
CA ASN A 223 -6.29 -2.39 -18.85
C ASN A 223 -7.52 -1.84 -18.12
N HIS A 224 -7.70 -2.11 -16.83
CA HIS A 224 -8.89 -1.73 -16.07
C HIS A 224 -8.65 -0.45 -15.27
N ALA A 225 -8.68 0.70 -15.96
CA ALA A 225 -8.61 2.00 -15.34
C ALA A 225 -9.90 2.33 -14.56
N GLN A 226 -10.11 1.70 -13.40
CA GLN A 226 -11.36 1.74 -12.64
C GLN A 226 -11.41 2.94 -11.67
N SER A 227 -10.42 3.04 -10.80
CA SER A 227 -10.34 3.98 -9.67
C SER A 227 -8.93 4.54 -9.55
N LEU A 228 -8.77 5.73 -8.97
CA LEU A 228 -7.46 6.28 -8.65
C LEU A 228 -6.93 5.61 -7.38
N ILE A 229 -6.13 4.55 -7.56
CA ILE A 229 -5.57 3.77 -6.46
C ILE A 229 -4.29 4.42 -5.91
N HIS A 230 -3.95 4.11 -4.66
CA HIS A 230 -2.65 4.41 -4.06
C HIS A 230 -1.52 3.64 -4.75
N GLY A 231 -1.76 2.36 -5.09
CA GLY A 231 -0.85 1.54 -5.90
C GLY A 231 0.31 0.88 -5.13
N ASP A 232 0.47 1.15 -3.83
CA ASP A 232 1.42 0.46 -2.93
C ASP A 232 0.97 0.59 -1.46
N LEU A 233 -0.34 0.38 -1.21
CA LEU A 233 -0.96 0.55 0.10
C LEU A 233 -0.67 -0.64 1.03
N HIS A 234 0.53 -0.66 1.62
CA HIS A 234 0.94 -1.67 2.59
C HIS A 234 1.17 -1.07 3.99
N THR A 235 1.42 -1.89 5.01
CA THR A 235 1.65 -1.42 6.40
C THR A 235 2.92 -0.57 6.57
N GLY A 236 3.80 -0.53 5.56
CA GLY A 236 4.92 0.42 5.47
C GLY A 236 4.56 1.78 4.84
N SER A 237 3.31 1.97 4.42
CA SER A 237 2.77 3.21 3.83
C SER A 237 1.68 3.80 4.73
N ILE A 238 1.75 3.44 6.03
CA ILE A 238 0.79 3.86 7.05
C ILE A 238 1.56 4.33 8.29
N PHE A 239 1.30 5.56 8.71
CA PHE A 239 1.63 6.05 10.05
C PHE A 239 0.43 5.86 10.97
N ILE A 240 0.67 5.38 12.19
CA ILE A 240 -0.41 5.03 13.11
C ILE A 240 -0.03 5.31 14.58
N ASN A 241 -1.06 5.54 15.40
CA ASN A 241 -1.03 5.39 16.85
C ASN A 241 -2.37 4.79 17.33
N GLN A 242 -2.63 4.79 18.64
CA GLN A 242 -3.85 4.20 19.20
C GLN A 242 -5.16 4.90 18.77
N GLU A 243 -5.06 6.12 18.24
CA GLU A 243 -6.20 7.00 17.94
C GLU A 243 -6.34 7.37 16.46
N HIS A 244 -5.24 7.44 15.71
CA HIS A 244 -5.20 8.01 14.35
C HIS A 244 -4.39 7.14 13.39
N THR A 245 -4.83 7.12 12.13
CA THR A 245 -4.21 6.42 11.00
C THR A 245 -4.02 7.40 9.85
N PHE A 246 -2.80 7.52 9.35
CA PHE A 246 -2.43 8.32 8.19
C PHE A 246 -1.88 7.43 7.09
N VAL A 247 -2.49 7.47 5.91
CA VAL A 247 -1.95 6.87 4.69
C VAL A 247 -1.03 7.88 4.00
N PHE A 248 0.14 7.43 3.55
CA PHE A 248 1.13 8.30 2.91
C PHE A 248 1.90 7.52 1.83
N ASP A 249 2.77 8.22 1.08
CA ASP A 249 3.58 7.64 0.00
C ASP A 249 2.82 7.06 -1.22
N PRO A 250 1.75 7.69 -1.74
CA PRO A 250 1.02 7.20 -2.91
C PRO A 250 1.73 7.51 -4.24
N GLU A 251 3.05 7.31 -4.32
CA GLU A 251 3.83 7.62 -5.53
C GLU A 251 3.53 6.68 -6.70
N PHE A 252 3.08 5.45 -6.41
CA PHE A 252 2.63 4.45 -7.39
C PHE A 252 1.23 4.70 -7.94
N ALA A 253 0.59 5.81 -7.57
CA ALA A 253 -0.77 6.10 -7.96
C ALA A 253 -0.97 6.14 -9.48
N PHE A 254 -2.03 5.48 -9.92
CA PHE A 254 -2.56 5.52 -11.27
C PHE A 254 -4.04 5.08 -11.25
N TYR A 255 -4.71 5.15 -12.40
CA TYR A 255 -6.04 4.56 -12.51
C TYR A 255 -5.96 3.04 -12.76
N GLY A 256 -6.31 2.25 -11.75
CA GLY A 256 -6.27 0.78 -11.78
C GLY A 256 -7.47 0.13 -11.06
N PRO A 257 -7.47 -1.20 -10.88
CA PRO A 257 -8.52 -1.93 -10.17
C PRO A 257 -8.53 -1.57 -8.69
N MET A 258 -9.68 -1.15 -8.14
CA MET A 258 -9.75 -0.68 -6.75
C MET A 258 -9.49 -1.77 -5.71
N GLY A 259 -9.76 -3.04 -6.05
CA GLY A 259 -9.42 -4.18 -5.19
C GLY A 259 -7.93 -4.32 -4.92
N TYR A 260 -7.07 -3.64 -5.71
CA TYR A 260 -5.63 -3.67 -5.54
C TYR A 260 -5.18 -3.18 -4.16
N ASP A 261 -5.66 -2.00 -3.75
CA ASP A 261 -5.28 -1.40 -2.46
C ASP A 261 -5.83 -2.20 -1.28
N VAL A 262 -7.07 -2.69 -1.37
CA VAL A 262 -7.72 -3.48 -0.31
C VAL A 262 -6.98 -4.80 -0.10
N GLY A 263 -6.61 -5.49 -1.19
CA GLY A 263 -5.88 -6.76 -1.13
C GLY A 263 -4.48 -6.60 -0.53
N ASN A 264 -3.78 -5.50 -0.85
CA ASN A 264 -2.45 -5.22 -0.31
C ASN A 264 -2.46 -5.10 1.22
N ILE A 265 -3.45 -4.41 1.79
CA ILE A 265 -3.59 -4.30 3.25
C ILE A 265 -3.84 -5.67 3.89
N ILE A 266 -4.77 -6.47 3.34
CA ILE A 266 -5.09 -7.81 3.86
C ILE A 266 -3.84 -8.69 3.92
N ALA A 267 -3.07 -8.74 2.83
CA ALA A 267 -1.82 -9.51 2.76
C ALA A 267 -0.81 -9.06 3.84
N ASN A 268 -0.66 -7.74 4.01
CA ASN A 268 0.32 -7.19 4.95
C ASN A 268 -0.06 -7.39 6.42
N ILE A 269 -1.34 -7.38 6.78
CA ILE A 269 -1.79 -7.78 8.13
C ILE A 269 -1.52 -9.27 8.36
N PHE A 270 -1.69 -10.11 7.34
CA PHE A 270 -1.42 -11.53 7.46
C PHE A 270 0.08 -11.86 7.65
N PHE A 271 0.98 -11.06 7.09
CA PHE A 271 2.42 -11.24 7.36
C PHE A 271 2.75 -10.98 8.83
N ALA A 272 2.14 -9.95 9.45
CA ALA A 272 2.31 -9.68 10.87
C ALA A 272 1.78 -10.85 11.73
N TRP A 273 0.63 -11.44 11.36
CA TRP A 273 0.13 -12.66 11.98
C TRP A 273 1.14 -13.81 11.90
N CYS A 274 1.74 -14.03 10.72
CA CYS A 274 2.74 -15.10 10.51
C CYS A 274 4.00 -14.89 11.38
N HIS A 275 4.46 -13.64 11.51
CA HIS A 275 5.59 -13.30 12.38
C HIS A 275 5.28 -13.65 13.84
N ALA A 276 4.12 -13.24 14.33
CA ALA A 276 3.67 -13.53 15.70
C ALA A 276 3.51 -15.03 15.96
N ASP A 277 2.92 -15.78 15.03
CA ASP A 277 2.80 -17.24 15.14
C ASP A 277 4.16 -17.94 15.27
N ALA A 278 5.17 -17.45 14.53
CA ALA A 278 6.53 -17.98 14.56
C ALA A 278 7.33 -17.55 15.81
N GLU A 279 7.36 -16.26 16.13
CA GLU A 279 8.35 -15.68 17.04
C GLU A 279 7.82 -15.47 18.47
N LEU A 280 6.52 -15.27 18.69
CA LEU A 280 6.01 -15.11 20.06
C LEU A 280 6.03 -16.44 20.83
N GLU A 281 6.77 -16.48 21.94
CA GLU A 281 6.83 -17.65 22.82
C GLU A 281 5.67 -17.69 23.84
N SER A 282 5.22 -16.51 24.29
CA SER A 282 4.10 -16.38 25.21
C SER A 282 2.80 -16.72 24.48
N GLN A 283 2.21 -17.88 24.82
CA GLN A 283 0.96 -18.34 24.23
C GLN A 283 -0.17 -17.32 24.37
N LYS A 284 -0.24 -16.63 25.53
CA LYS A 284 -1.25 -15.59 25.77
C LYS A 284 -1.06 -14.37 24.88
N GLU A 285 0.16 -13.87 24.73
CA GLU A 285 0.44 -12.70 23.88
C GLU A 285 0.22 -13.04 22.40
N LYS A 286 0.65 -14.24 21.99
CA LYS A 286 0.38 -14.79 20.66
C LYS A 286 -1.12 -14.83 20.38
N GLU A 287 -1.92 -15.42 21.28
CA GLU A 287 -3.38 -15.49 21.12
C GLU A 287 -4.01 -14.11 20.96
N VAL A 288 -3.61 -13.13 21.77
CA VAL A 288 -4.14 -11.76 21.69
C VAL A 288 -3.81 -11.10 20.35
N PHE A 289 -2.53 -11.11 19.95
CA PHE A 289 -2.10 -10.43 18.73
C PHE A 289 -2.59 -11.14 17.46
N CYS A 290 -2.50 -12.47 17.41
CA CYS A 290 -3.00 -13.25 16.29
C CYS A 290 -4.53 -13.12 16.15
N SER A 291 -5.29 -13.13 17.26
CA SER A 291 -6.73 -12.86 17.21
C SER A 291 -7.01 -11.48 16.64
N TRP A 292 -6.30 -10.45 17.12
CA TRP A 292 -6.47 -9.09 16.59
C TRP A 292 -6.18 -9.00 15.09
N CYS A 293 -5.11 -9.65 14.58
CA CYS A 293 -4.82 -9.65 13.14
C CYS A 293 -5.95 -10.30 12.33
N LEU A 294 -6.48 -11.43 12.81
CA LEU A 294 -7.60 -12.13 12.15
C LEU A 294 -8.87 -11.28 12.18
N ASP A 295 -9.23 -10.75 13.36
CA ASP A 295 -10.37 -9.85 13.53
C ASP A 295 -10.22 -8.63 12.61
N CYS A 296 -9.03 -8.04 12.54
CA CYS A 296 -8.74 -6.91 11.66
C CYS A 296 -8.94 -7.25 10.17
N ILE A 297 -8.48 -8.42 9.69
CA ILE A 297 -8.69 -8.85 8.30
C ILE A 297 -10.18 -9.01 8.01
N ARG A 298 -10.92 -9.69 8.89
CA ARG A 298 -12.38 -9.86 8.75
C ARG A 298 -13.08 -8.51 8.71
N ASP A 299 -12.77 -7.66 9.68
CA ASP A 299 -13.42 -6.37 9.86
C ASP A 299 -13.10 -5.42 8.71
N ILE A 300 -11.89 -5.44 8.14
CA ILE A 300 -11.55 -4.67 6.93
C ILE A 300 -12.48 -5.02 5.77
N VAL A 301 -12.71 -6.30 5.52
CA VAL A 301 -13.58 -6.75 4.42
C VAL A 301 -15.05 -6.37 4.70
N ASP A 302 -15.56 -6.69 5.88
CA ASP A 302 -16.98 -6.46 6.22
C ASP A 302 -17.31 -4.96 6.36
N LEU A 303 -16.40 -4.16 6.92
CA LEU A 303 -16.55 -2.70 6.98
C LEU A 303 -16.40 -2.07 5.60
N PHE A 304 -15.49 -2.55 4.75
CA PHE A 304 -15.41 -2.08 3.37
C PHE A 304 -16.73 -2.31 2.63
N ILE A 305 -17.31 -3.52 2.69
CA ILE A 305 -18.58 -3.85 2.05
C ILE A 305 -19.71 -2.93 2.52
N SER A 306 -19.87 -2.80 3.85
CA SER A 306 -20.95 -2.01 4.44
C SER A 306 -20.80 -0.52 4.15
N LYS A 307 -19.61 0.05 4.34
CA LYS A 307 -19.33 1.47 4.08
C LYS A 307 -19.38 1.81 2.61
N PHE A 308 -18.89 0.93 1.74
CA PHE A 308 -18.99 1.12 0.29
C PHE A 308 -20.44 1.15 -0.16
N SER A 309 -21.30 0.27 0.36
CA SER A 309 -22.73 0.32 0.01
C SER A 309 -23.36 1.65 0.40
N VAL A 310 -23.04 2.19 1.58
CA VAL A 310 -23.53 3.51 2.02
C VAL A 310 -22.98 4.61 1.10
N CYS A 311 -21.67 4.64 0.89
CA CYS A 311 -21.01 5.63 0.04
C CYS A 311 -21.56 5.59 -1.41
N TRP A 312 -21.85 4.40 -1.93
CA TRP A 312 -22.46 4.21 -3.24
C TRP A 312 -23.83 4.87 -3.32
N ASP A 313 -24.71 4.58 -2.36
CA ASP A 313 -26.08 5.09 -2.36
C ASP A 313 -26.10 6.63 -2.24
N GLU A 314 -25.10 7.21 -1.57
CA GLU A 314 -24.95 8.66 -1.39
C GLU A 314 -24.29 9.38 -2.58
N ASN A 315 -23.28 8.78 -3.22
CA ASN A 315 -22.38 9.49 -4.13
C ASN A 315 -22.48 9.06 -5.60
N VAL A 316 -23.10 7.92 -5.92
CA VAL A 316 -23.22 7.49 -7.32
C VAL A 316 -24.20 8.38 -8.07
N THR A 317 -23.73 8.94 -9.17
CA THR A 317 -24.49 9.89 -10.00
C THR A 317 -24.96 9.26 -11.30
N ASP A 318 -24.23 8.29 -11.84
CA ASP A 318 -24.56 7.64 -13.11
C ASP A 318 -25.90 6.89 -13.06
N ILE A 319 -26.73 7.07 -14.10
CA ILE A 319 -28.09 6.53 -14.15
C ILE A 319 -28.07 5.00 -14.36
N MET A 320 -27.12 4.48 -15.14
CA MET A 320 -26.99 3.06 -15.39
C MET A 320 -26.44 2.34 -14.15
N ALA A 321 -25.57 2.99 -13.39
CA ALA A 321 -25.06 2.47 -12.12
C ALA A 321 -26.16 2.31 -11.04
N LYS A 322 -27.31 2.98 -11.20
CA LYS A 322 -28.49 2.88 -10.32
C LYS A 322 -29.47 1.77 -10.71
N VAL A 323 -29.20 1.02 -11.77
CA VAL A 323 -30.03 -0.13 -12.15
C VAL A 323 -29.94 -1.21 -11.05
N PRO A 324 -31.07 -1.75 -10.56
CA PRO A 324 -31.06 -2.79 -9.54
C PRO A 324 -30.18 -3.98 -9.95
N GLY A 325 -29.30 -4.43 -9.06
CA GLY A 325 -28.34 -5.51 -9.31
C GLY A 325 -26.96 -5.03 -9.76
N PHE A 326 -26.81 -3.79 -10.25
CA PHE A 326 -25.52 -3.30 -10.73
C PHE A 326 -24.52 -3.05 -9.58
N LYS A 327 -25.00 -2.51 -8.44
CA LYS A 327 -24.16 -2.30 -7.23
C LYS A 327 -23.58 -3.63 -6.74
N GLU A 328 -24.41 -4.67 -6.68
CA GLU A 328 -24.03 -5.99 -6.21
C GLU A 328 -23.04 -6.66 -7.18
N TYR A 329 -23.28 -6.54 -8.49
CA TYR A 329 -22.33 -6.99 -9.51
C TYR A 329 -20.99 -6.27 -9.40
N TYR A 330 -20.99 -4.94 -9.29
CA TYR A 330 -19.79 -4.12 -9.18
C TYR A 330 -18.98 -4.49 -7.91
N MET A 331 -19.66 -4.59 -6.76
CA MET A 331 -19.04 -5.01 -5.51
C MET A 331 -18.42 -6.40 -5.62
N ALA A 332 -19.11 -7.37 -6.22
CA ALA A 332 -18.59 -8.72 -6.39
C ALA A 332 -17.30 -8.76 -7.22
N GLN A 333 -17.18 -7.90 -8.24
CA GLN A 333 -15.92 -7.77 -8.98
C GLN A 333 -14.80 -7.19 -8.10
N VAL A 334 -15.09 -6.15 -7.32
CA VAL A 334 -14.11 -5.53 -6.41
C VAL A 334 -13.61 -6.52 -5.35
N LEU A 335 -14.49 -7.34 -4.79
CA LEU A 335 -14.13 -8.35 -3.79
C LEU A 335 -13.30 -9.49 -4.40
N ALA A 336 -13.61 -9.91 -5.63
CA ALA A 336 -12.80 -10.88 -6.36
C ALA A 336 -11.38 -10.33 -6.65
N ASP A 337 -11.27 -9.08 -7.09
CA ASP A 337 -9.98 -8.42 -7.29
C ASP A 337 -9.21 -8.30 -5.96
N THR A 338 -9.90 -7.97 -4.87
CA THR A 338 -9.33 -7.87 -3.52
C THR A 338 -8.67 -9.17 -3.08
N ALA A 339 -9.37 -10.30 -3.19
CA ALA A 339 -8.81 -11.60 -2.84
C ALA A 339 -7.61 -11.93 -3.72
N ALA A 340 -7.75 -11.80 -5.04
CA ALA A 340 -6.68 -12.12 -5.96
C ALA A 340 -5.42 -11.29 -5.71
N ILE A 341 -5.55 -9.97 -5.50
CA ILE A 341 -4.42 -9.10 -5.20
C ILE A 341 -3.80 -9.40 -3.83
N ALA A 342 -4.59 -9.77 -2.82
CA ALA A 342 -4.03 -10.28 -1.56
C ALA A 342 -3.12 -11.51 -1.80
N GLY A 343 -3.51 -12.39 -2.72
CA GLY A 343 -2.67 -13.52 -3.15
C GLY A 343 -1.44 -13.10 -3.95
N MET A 344 -1.57 -12.19 -4.92
CA MET A 344 -0.44 -11.69 -5.73
C MET A 344 0.60 -10.97 -4.86
N GLU A 345 0.14 -10.11 -3.96
CA GLU A 345 1.00 -9.41 -2.97
C GLU A 345 1.69 -10.42 -2.04
N SER A 346 0.95 -11.44 -1.59
CA SER A 346 1.51 -12.51 -0.77
C SER A 346 2.66 -13.22 -1.48
N ILE A 347 2.45 -13.69 -2.71
CA ILE A 347 3.49 -14.40 -3.46
C ILE A 347 4.70 -13.50 -3.71
N ARG A 348 4.50 -12.26 -4.18
CA ARG A 348 5.62 -11.35 -4.51
C ARG A 348 6.48 -10.99 -3.30
N ARG A 349 5.89 -10.91 -2.10
CA ARG A 349 6.63 -10.63 -0.86
C ARG A 349 7.38 -11.85 -0.30
N ILE A 350 6.98 -13.07 -0.66
CA ILE A 350 7.67 -14.29 -0.23
C ILE A 350 8.83 -14.67 -1.16
N VAL A 351 8.62 -14.61 -2.48
CA VAL A 351 9.63 -15.13 -3.45
C VAL A 351 10.26 -14.05 -4.32
N GLY A 352 9.62 -12.90 -4.48
CA GLY A 352 10.08 -11.84 -5.37
C GLY A 352 11.28 -11.06 -4.83
N LEU A 353 11.69 -10.03 -5.58
CA LEU A 353 12.85 -9.19 -5.26
C LEU A 353 12.71 -8.43 -3.92
N ALA A 354 11.51 -7.95 -3.60
CA ALA A 354 11.25 -7.06 -2.47
C ALA A 354 10.54 -7.79 -1.33
N ASN A 355 11.25 -8.67 -0.63
CA ASN A 355 10.68 -9.39 0.51
C ASN A 355 10.28 -8.48 1.68
N VAL A 356 9.43 -9.01 2.55
CA VAL A 356 8.88 -8.27 3.70
C VAL A 356 9.63 -8.60 5.01
N LYS A 357 9.83 -7.59 5.86
CA LYS A 357 10.52 -7.74 7.16
C LYS A 357 9.81 -8.73 8.07
N ASP A 358 8.48 -8.69 8.12
CA ASP A 358 7.61 -9.60 8.88
C ASP A 358 7.92 -11.10 8.65
N ILE A 359 8.48 -11.48 7.50
CA ILE A 359 8.87 -12.87 7.23
C ILE A 359 10.38 -13.04 7.32
N THR A 360 11.14 -12.11 6.75
CA THR A 360 12.60 -12.22 6.68
C THR A 360 13.30 -12.06 8.03
N SER A 361 12.65 -11.45 9.03
CA SER A 361 13.17 -11.35 10.40
C SER A 361 12.95 -12.60 11.26
N ILE A 362 12.15 -13.58 10.79
CA ILE A 362 11.97 -14.86 11.50
C ILE A 362 13.31 -15.60 11.51
N THR A 363 13.88 -15.79 12.70
CA THR A 363 15.27 -16.25 12.86
C THR A 363 15.40 -17.77 12.77
N ASP A 364 14.40 -18.50 13.25
CA ASP A 364 14.36 -19.96 13.14
C ASP A 364 14.02 -20.38 11.71
N THR A 365 14.93 -21.13 11.10
CA THR A 365 14.84 -21.58 9.71
C THR A 365 13.58 -22.40 9.43
N ASN A 366 13.19 -23.30 10.34
CA ASN A 366 12.03 -24.16 10.15
C ASN A 366 10.73 -23.36 10.31
N LYS A 367 10.69 -22.45 11.29
CA LYS A 367 9.53 -21.57 11.48
C LYS A 367 9.32 -20.64 10.30
N ARG A 368 10.41 -20.04 9.77
CA ARG A 368 10.34 -19.21 8.55
C ARG A 368 9.86 -20.03 7.36
N ALA A 369 10.43 -21.22 7.15
CA ALA A 369 10.03 -22.10 6.05
C ALA A 369 8.53 -22.44 6.13
N ARG A 370 8.02 -22.74 7.33
CA ARG A 370 6.60 -22.98 7.60
C ARG A 370 5.74 -21.73 7.30
N ALA A 371 6.14 -20.56 7.80
CA ALA A 371 5.41 -19.31 7.57
C ALA A 371 5.28 -18.99 6.07
N GLU A 372 6.37 -19.07 5.32
CA GLU A 372 6.37 -18.87 3.86
C GLU A 372 5.45 -19.88 3.13
N ARG A 373 5.42 -21.15 3.56
CA ARG A 373 4.52 -22.17 2.98
C ARG A 373 3.04 -21.87 3.26
N ILE A 374 2.71 -21.45 4.48
CA ILE A 374 1.35 -21.01 4.83
C ILE A 374 0.91 -19.88 3.91
N VAL A 375 1.76 -18.86 3.76
CA VAL A 375 1.47 -17.70 2.91
C VAL A 375 1.26 -18.10 1.45
N ILE A 376 2.14 -18.92 0.87
CA ILE A 376 2.00 -19.38 -0.52
C ILE A 376 0.73 -20.22 -0.71
N ARG A 377 0.41 -21.14 0.21
CA ARG A 377 -0.82 -21.96 0.14
C ARG A 377 -2.07 -21.07 0.14
N LEU A 378 -2.12 -20.13 1.08
CA LEU A 378 -3.23 -19.18 1.20
C LEU A 378 -3.37 -18.31 -0.05
N ALA A 379 -2.24 -17.79 -0.55
CA ALA A 379 -2.22 -16.95 -1.73
C ALA A 379 -2.76 -17.66 -2.98
N LYS A 380 -2.43 -18.94 -3.16
CA LYS A 380 -2.99 -19.75 -4.23
C LYS A 380 -4.50 -19.91 -4.09
N ASP A 381 -5.01 -20.15 -2.88
CA ASP A 381 -6.46 -20.26 -2.65
C ASP A 381 -7.17 -18.94 -3.00
N TYR A 382 -6.60 -17.81 -2.58
CA TYR A 382 -7.11 -16.48 -2.93
C TYR A 382 -7.16 -16.22 -4.44
N ILE A 383 -6.11 -16.57 -5.18
CA ILE A 383 -6.06 -16.34 -6.64
C ILE A 383 -7.02 -17.28 -7.38
N MET A 384 -6.94 -18.58 -7.08
CA MET A 384 -7.66 -19.62 -7.82
C MET A 384 -9.16 -19.62 -7.52
N ASN A 385 -9.55 -19.24 -6.31
CA ASN A 385 -10.94 -19.22 -5.86
C ASN A 385 -11.45 -17.79 -5.60
N ARG A 386 -10.85 -16.76 -6.21
CA ARG A 386 -11.11 -15.35 -5.91
C ARG A 386 -12.59 -14.95 -5.83
N THR A 387 -13.45 -15.55 -6.65
CA THR A 387 -14.90 -15.24 -6.69
C THR A 387 -15.70 -15.81 -5.51
N SER A 388 -15.13 -16.71 -4.71
CA SER A 388 -15.80 -17.21 -3.50
C SER A 388 -15.58 -16.35 -2.26
N PHE A 389 -14.66 -15.38 -2.32
CA PHE A 389 -14.35 -14.47 -1.21
C PHE A 389 -15.31 -13.29 -1.25
N THR A 390 -16.39 -13.39 -0.48
CA THR A 390 -17.52 -12.44 -0.51
C THR A 390 -17.78 -11.74 0.84
N CYS A 391 -17.15 -12.21 1.91
CA CYS A 391 -17.18 -11.59 3.24
C CYS A 391 -15.89 -11.86 4.00
N GLY A 392 -15.70 -11.19 5.15
CA GLY A 392 -14.52 -11.35 5.98
C GLY A 392 -14.32 -12.79 6.50
N GLN A 393 -15.40 -13.54 6.74
CA GLN A 393 -15.33 -14.92 7.20
C GLN A 393 -14.63 -15.85 6.19
N ASP A 394 -14.80 -15.61 4.88
CA ASP A 394 -14.18 -16.43 3.84
C ASP A 394 -12.64 -16.38 3.94
N TYR A 395 -12.08 -15.22 4.31
CA TYR A 395 -10.65 -15.05 4.54
C TYR A 395 -10.18 -15.81 5.78
N ILE A 396 -10.95 -15.77 6.87
CA ILE A 396 -10.64 -16.50 8.12
C ILE A 396 -10.62 -18.00 7.87
N ASP A 397 -11.60 -18.52 7.14
CA ASP A 397 -11.72 -19.95 6.84
C ASP A 397 -10.54 -20.42 5.96
N ALA A 398 -10.16 -19.62 4.96
CA ALA A 398 -9.01 -19.90 4.10
C ALA A 398 -7.69 -19.87 4.89
N ILE A 399 -7.50 -18.89 5.78
CA ILE A 399 -6.33 -18.81 6.67
C ILE A 399 -6.25 -20.06 7.55
N ALA A 400 -7.35 -20.44 8.21
CA ALA A 400 -7.38 -21.62 9.07
C ALA A 400 -7.02 -22.90 8.30
N LYS A 401 -7.54 -23.06 7.07
CA LYS A 401 -7.20 -24.17 6.18
C LYS A 401 -5.70 -24.18 5.81
N ALA A 402 -5.13 -23.04 5.46
CA ALA A 402 -3.71 -22.93 5.10
C ALA A 402 -2.77 -23.23 6.28
N VAL A 403 -3.10 -22.74 7.48
CA VAL A 403 -2.34 -22.98 8.71
C VAL A 403 -2.37 -24.47 9.08
N ASN A 404 -3.56 -25.09 9.07
CA ASN A 404 -3.72 -26.51 9.42
C ASN A 404 -3.00 -27.46 8.45
N ALA A 405 -2.78 -27.04 7.20
CA ALA A 405 -2.02 -27.82 6.22
C ALA A 405 -0.50 -27.87 6.54
N GLU A 406 -0.03 -26.98 7.41
CA GLU A 406 1.37 -26.84 7.86
C GLU A 406 1.54 -27.10 9.38
N SER A 407 0.50 -27.61 10.03
CA SER A 407 0.49 -27.92 11.47
C SER A 407 1.13 -29.26 11.81
#